data_AF-A0A7V5A907-F1
#
_entry.id   AF-A0A7V5A907-F1
#
_cell.length_a   1.000
_cell.length_b   1.000
_cell.length_c   1.000
_cell.angle_alpha   90.00
_cell.angle_beta   90.00
_cell.angle_gamma   90.00
#
_symmetry.space_group_name_H-M   'P 1'
#
loop_
_entity.id
_entity.type
_entity.pdbx_description
1 polymer ?
#
loop_
_entity_poly.entity_id
_entity_poly.type
_entity_poly.pdbx_seq_one_letter_code
_entity_poly.pdbx_strand_id
1 'polypeptide(L)'
;MLMDTGSTYVVLAPKLTEELGLLETPYKVSLTLADGRRVEASLFLAEAVVAGRKGPVMVAAIPTPQPLLGAHALETLGFKVNPHTGQLEEISPEGGYLLVSSLRVGTRTLHTK
;
A
#
# COMPACT_ATOMS: atom_id res chain seq x y z
N MET A 1 3.04 -1.77 -13.82
CA MET A 1 2.27 -2.29 -12.67
C MET A 1 0.82 -2.40 -13.09
N LEU A 2 0.11 -3.43 -12.66
CA LEU A 2 -1.33 -3.62 -12.93
C LEU A 2 -2.15 -3.21 -11.71
N MET A 3 -3.23 -2.50 -11.94
CA MET A 3 -4.21 -2.19 -10.90
C MET A 3 -5.07 -3.42 -10.64
N ASP A 4 -5.05 -3.89 -9.39
CA ASP A 4 -5.75 -5.10 -8.97
C ASP A 4 -6.49 -4.84 -7.66
N THR A 5 -7.80 -4.56 -7.76
CA THR A 5 -8.67 -4.37 -6.59
C THR A 5 -8.92 -5.66 -5.81
N GLY A 6 -8.52 -6.82 -6.33
CA GLY A 6 -8.49 -8.09 -5.59
C GLY A 6 -7.26 -8.25 -4.71
N SER A 7 -6.24 -7.41 -4.88
CA SER A 7 -5.08 -7.33 -3.99
C SER A 7 -5.27 -6.22 -2.96
N THR A 8 -5.02 -6.51 -1.69
CA THR A 8 -5.06 -5.50 -0.63
C THR A 8 -3.91 -4.51 -0.77
N TYR A 9 -2.68 -5.02 -0.81
CA TYR A 9 -1.45 -4.20 -0.80
C TYR A 9 -0.90 -4.00 -2.21
N VAL A 10 0.05 -3.06 -2.34
CA VAL A 10 0.97 -3.10 -3.47
C VAL A 10 1.79 -4.38 -3.36
N VAL A 11 1.95 -5.11 -4.46
CA VAL A 11 2.73 -6.36 -4.47
C VAL A 11 3.92 -6.18 -5.38
N LEU A 12 5.12 -6.29 -4.80
CA LEU A 12 6.39 -6.28 -5.53
C LEU A 12 7.17 -7.55 -5.24
N ALA A 13 7.98 -8.00 -6.20
CA ALA A 13 8.94 -9.06 -5.96
C ALA A 13 9.99 -8.59 -4.93
N PRO A 14 10.49 -9.48 -4.04
CA PRO A 14 11.49 -9.10 -3.02
C PRO A 14 12.73 -8.40 -3.59
N LYS A 15 13.21 -8.85 -4.76
CA LYS A 15 14.32 -8.21 -5.46
C LYS A 15 14.03 -6.73 -5.78
N LEU A 16 12.79 -6.42 -6.18
CA LEU A 16 12.40 -5.06 -6.52
C LEU A 16 12.23 -4.19 -5.26
N THR A 17 11.78 -4.75 -4.14
CA THR A 17 11.74 -4.00 -2.86
C THR A 17 13.14 -3.64 -2.38
N GLU A 18 14.11 -4.53 -2.57
CA GLU A 18 15.54 -4.28 -2.27
C GLU A 18 16.14 -3.25 -3.22
N GLU A 19 15.94 -3.39 -4.54
CA GLU A 19 16.44 -2.46 -5.57
C GLU A 19 15.90 -1.03 -5.38
N LEU A 20 14.65 -0.89 -4.93
CA LEU A 20 14.03 0.40 -4.63
C LEU A 20 14.40 0.94 -3.24
N GLY A 21 15.10 0.16 -2.40
CA GLY A 21 15.48 0.58 -1.06
C GLY A 21 14.29 0.91 -0.16
N LEU A 22 13.20 0.14 -0.28
CA LEU A 22 11.98 0.42 0.48
C LEU A 22 12.21 0.25 1.99
N LEU A 23 11.49 1.04 2.80
CA LEU A 23 11.61 0.97 4.25
C LEU A 23 10.92 -0.30 4.77
N GLU A 24 11.69 -1.27 5.27
CA GLU A 24 11.12 -2.45 5.92
C GLU A 24 10.43 -2.05 7.23
N THR A 25 9.22 -2.58 7.44
CA THR A 25 8.47 -2.39 8.69
C THR A 25 8.61 -3.63 9.58
N PRO A 26 8.35 -3.55 10.90
CA PRO A 26 8.37 -4.74 11.76
C PRO A 26 7.18 -5.68 11.52
N TYR A 27 6.27 -5.36 10.59
CA TYR A 27 5.04 -6.09 10.38
C TYR A 27 5.17 -7.14 9.28
N LYS A 28 4.54 -8.29 9.53
CA LYS A 28 4.30 -9.35 8.56
C LYS A 28 2.81 -9.62 8.47
N VAL A 29 2.37 -10.08 7.31
CA VAL A 29 0.96 -10.41 7.05
C VAL A 29 0.83 -11.76 6.36
N SER A 30 -0.20 -12.51 6.77
CA SER A 30 -0.60 -13.75 6.10
C SER A 30 -1.53 -13.43 4.94
N LEU A 31 -1.12 -13.74 3.71
CA LEU A 31 -1.87 -13.51 2.48
C LEU A 31 -2.38 -14.84 1.91
N THR A 32 -3.61 -14.85 1.42
CA THR A 32 -4.12 -15.95 0.58
C THR A 32 -4.03 -15.50 -0.88
N LEU A 33 -3.27 -16.25 -1.69
CA LEU A 33 -3.08 -15.96 -3.10
C LEU A 33 -4.24 -16.54 -3.93
N ALA A 34 -4.34 -16.12 -5.20
CA ALA A 34 -5.40 -16.57 -6.12
C ALA A 34 -5.40 -18.10 -6.34
N ASP A 35 -4.25 -18.76 -6.17
CA ASP A 35 -4.11 -20.22 -6.25
C ASP A 35 -4.42 -20.95 -4.92
N GLY A 36 -4.89 -20.21 -3.90
CA GLY A 36 -5.25 -20.75 -2.59
C GLY A 36 -4.07 -20.94 -1.63
N ARG A 37 -2.82 -20.73 -2.07
CA ARG A 37 -1.67 -20.80 -1.16
C ARG A 37 -1.74 -19.69 -0.13
N ARG A 38 -1.34 -20.03 1.10
CA ARG A 38 -1.10 -19.05 2.17
C ARG A 38 0.38 -18.75 2.27
N VAL A 39 0.74 -17.48 2.26
CA VAL A 39 2.12 -17.02 2.33
C VAL A 39 2.25 -15.92 3.38
N GLU A 40 3.36 -15.91 4.10
CA GLU A 40 3.74 -14.78 4.96
C GLU A 40 4.54 -13.78 4.12
N ALA A 41 4.14 -12.51 4.18
CA ALA A 41 4.80 -11.42 3.47
C ALA A 41 5.32 -10.37 4.48
N SER A 42 6.59 -9.98 4.33
CA SER A 42 7.09 -8.76 4.98
C SER A 42 6.42 -7.54 4.35
N LEU A 43 6.04 -6.58 5.20
CA LEU A 43 5.51 -5.30 4.76
C LEU A 43 6.59 -4.23 4.76
N PHE A 44 6.61 -3.46 3.67
CA PHE A 44 7.45 -2.30 3.47
C PHE A 44 6.58 -1.05 3.33
N LEU A 45 7.14 0.10 3.69
CA LEU A 45 6.56 1.40 3.44
C LEU A 45 7.23 2.04 2.21
N ALA A 46 6.41 2.55 1.30
CA ALA A 46 6.85 3.30 0.13
C ALA A 46 5.99 4.55 -0.06
N GLU A 47 6.41 5.44 -0.96
CA GLU A 47 5.58 6.51 -1.47
C GLU A 47 5.14 6.15 -2.89
N ALA A 48 3.86 6.34 -3.21
CA ALA A 48 3.34 6.15 -4.56
C ALA A 48 2.77 7.47 -5.09
N VAL A 49 2.87 7.63 -6.41
CA VAL A 49 2.18 8.69 -7.16
C VAL A 49 1.25 8.02 -8.17
N VAL A 50 -0.05 8.26 -8.05
CA VAL A 50 -1.07 7.74 -8.96
C VAL A 50 -1.99 8.88 -9.37
N ALA A 51 -2.18 9.06 -10.69
CA ALA A 51 -3.02 10.11 -11.25
C ALA A 51 -2.78 11.50 -10.62
N GLY A 52 -1.50 11.83 -10.36
CA GLY A 52 -1.08 13.12 -9.80
C GLY A 52 -1.16 13.26 -8.29
N ARG A 53 -1.72 12.28 -7.55
CA ARG A 53 -1.77 12.29 -6.08
C ARG A 53 -0.67 11.45 -5.48
N LYS A 54 -0.10 11.93 -4.37
CA LYS A 54 1.03 11.33 -3.69
C LYS A 54 0.67 10.90 -2.26
N GLY A 55 1.23 9.79 -1.80
CA GLY A 55 0.98 9.34 -0.43
C GLY A 55 1.71 8.06 -0.04
N PRO A 56 1.71 7.73 1.26
CA PRO A 56 2.33 6.52 1.77
C PRO A 56 1.52 5.29 1.34
N VAL A 57 2.19 4.22 0.96
CA VAL A 57 1.56 2.94 0.62
C VAL A 57 2.31 1.79 1.27
N MET A 58 1.56 0.75 1.62
CA MET A 58 2.12 -0.50 2.13
C MET A 58 2.39 -1.46 0.97
N VAL A 59 3.58 -2.04 0.97
CA VAL A 59 4.06 -2.97 -0.06
C VAL A 59 4.31 -4.34 0.56
N ALA A 60 3.64 -5.37 0.05
CA ALA A 60 3.90 -6.76 0.40
C ALA A 60 4.95 -7.35 -0.55
N ALA A 61 6.04 -7.86 0.01
CA ALA A 61 7.13 -8.49 -0.75
C ALA A 61 6.88 -9.99 -0.91
N ILE A 62 6.37 -10.41 -2.08
CA ILE A 62 6.20 -11.83 -2.44
C ILE A 62 6.57 -12.05 -3.92
N PRO A 63 7.03 -13.25 -4.30
CA PRO A 63 7.30 -13.56 -5.70
C PRO A 63 6.04 -13.32 -6.56
N THR A 64 6.14 -12.39 -7.50
CA THR A 64 5.08 -12.08 -8.46
C THR A 64 5.70 -11.88 -9.85
N PRO A 65 5.10 -12.43 -10.93
CA PRO A 65 5.54 -12.15 -12.29
C PRO A 65 5.24 -10.71 -12.72
N GLN A 66 4.30 -10.03 -12.06
CA GLN A 66 3.87 -8.68 -12.41
C GLN A 66 3.58 -7.87 -11.14
N PRO A 67 4.18 -6.66 -10.98
CA PRO A 67 3.83 -5.76 -9.89
C PRO A 67 2.34 -5.40 -9.88
N LEU A 68 1.72 -5.41 -8.71
CA LEU A 68 0.29 -5.08 -8.52
C LEU A 68 0.12 -3.81 -7.68
N LEU A 69 -0.84 -2.97 -8.06
CA LEU A 69 -1.33 -1.83 -7.29
C LEU A 69 -2.64 -2.23 -6.61
N GLY A 70 -2.58 -2.48 -5.32
CA GLY A 70 -3.72 -2.95 -4.53
C GLY A 70 -4.70 -1.85 -4.11
N ALA A 71 -5.85 -2.27 -3.59
CA ALA A 71 -6.94 -1.41 -3.15
C ALA A 71 -6.49 -0.42 -2.05
N HIS A 72 -5.69 -0.86 -1.08
CA HIS A 72 -5.21 0.01 0.01
C HIS A 72 -4.47 1.24 -0.55
N ALA A 73 -3.64 1.07 -1.59
CA ALA A 73 -2.92 2.20 -2.17
C ALA A 73 -3.88 3.22 -2.80
N LEU A 74 -4.90 2.76 -3.53
CA LEU A 74 -5.90 3.63 -4.14
C LEU A 74 -6.71 4.39 -3.08
N GLU A 75 -7.15 3.69 -2.05
CA GLU A 75 -7.92 4.26 -0.94
C GLU A 75 -7.09 5.28 -0.15
N THR A 76 -5.81 5.00 0.11
CA THR A 76 -4.91 5.97 0.74
C THR A 76 -4.73 7.23 -0.12
N LEU A 77 -4.75 7.09 -1.44
CA LEU A 77 -4.65 8.23 -2.37
C LEU A 77 -6.01 8.91 -2.65
N GLY A 78 -7.10 8.39 -2.08
CA GLY A 78 -8.43 8.96 -2.21
C GLY A 78 -9.14 8.61 -3.52
N PHE A 79 -8.82 7.45 -4.08
CA PHE A 79 -9.43 6.91 -5.30
C PHE A 79 -10.21 5.62 -5.04
N LYS A 80 -11.12 5.31 -5.95
CA LYS A 80 -11.67 3.97 -6.17
C LYS A 80 -11.67 3.65 -7.67
N VAL A 81 -11.91 2.39 -8.02
CA VAL A 81 -12.15 1.98 -9.41
C VAL A 81 -13.65 1.89 -9.67
N ASN A 82 -14.12 2.44 -10.79
CA ASN A 82 -15.48 2.21 -11.27
C ASN A 82 -15.54 0.83 -11.95
N PRO A 83 -16.33 -0.13 -11.42
CA PRO A 83 -16.35 -1.50 -11.95
C PRO A 83 -17.05 -1.61 -13.32
N HIS A 84 -17.84 -0.61 -13.74
CA HIS A 84 -18.50 -0.61 -15.04
C HIS A 84 -17.61 -0.07 -16.16
N THR A 85 -16.72 0.88 -15.85
CA THR A 85 -15.87 1.55 -16.85
C THR A 85 -14.39 1.18 -16.74
N GLY A 86 -13.97 0.59 -15.62
CA GLY A 86 -12.57 0.35 -15.29
C GLY A 86 -11.76 1.62 -15.02
N GLN A 87 -12.40 2.79 -14.97
CA GLN A 87 -11.74 4.07 -14.76
C GLN A 87 -11.55 4.37 -13.27
N LEU A 88 -10.52 5.16 -12.96
CA LEU A 88 -10.26 5.66 -11.62
C LEU A 88 -11.19 6.84 -11.31
N GLU A 89 -11.80 6.85 -10.13
CA GLU A 89 -12.66 7.93 -9.63
C GLU A 89 -12.08 8.53 -8.35
N GLU A 90 -11.99 9.86 -8.30
CA GLU A 90 -11.68 10.60 -7.07
C GLU A 90 -12.87 10.59 -6.12
N ILE A 91 -12.64 10.17 -4.87
CA ILE A 91 -13.69 10.05 -3.84
C ILE A 91 -13.40 10.82 -2.55
N SER A 92 -12.18 11.33 -2.40
CA SER A 92 -11.78 12.20 -1.28
C SER A 92 -10.64 13.14 -1.71
N PRO A 93 -10.19 14.09 -0.88
CA PRO A 93 -8.94 14.81 -1.10
C PRO A 93 -7.70 13.90 -1.11
N GLU A 94 -6.56 14.45 -1.51
CA GLU A 94 -5.25 13.80 -1.40
C GLU A 94 -4.96 13.38 0.05
N GLY A 95 -4.41 12.17 0.24
CA GLY A 95 -4.26 11.57 1.57
C GLY A 95 -5.47 10.74 2.03
N GLY A 96 -6.55 10.66 1.26
CA GLY A 96 -7.54 9.62 1.44
C GLY A 96 -8.18 9.60 2.84
N TYR A 97 -8.32 8.41 3.39
CA TYR A 97 -8.75 8.21 4.78
C TYR A 97 -7.72 8.72 5.82
N LEU A 98 -6.44 8.86 5.45
CA LEU A 98 -5.42 9.44 6.36
C LEU A 98 -5.68 10.93 6.61
N LEU A 99 -6.33 11.63 5.70
CA LEU A 99 -6.66 13.05 5.89
C LEU A 99 -7.68 13.28 7.03
N VAL A 100 -8.55 12.30 7.30
CA VAL A 100 -9.52 12.35 8.42
C VAL A 100 -8.83 12.06 9.76
N SER A 101 -7.65 11.45 9.72
CA SER A 101 -6.87 11.11 10.91
C SER A 101 -6.00 12.26 11.41
N SER A 102 -6.63 13.38 11.80
CA SER A 102 -5.97 14.45 12.59
C SER A 102 -5.51 13.98 13.99
N LEU A 103 -4.88 12.81 14.08
CA LEU A 103 -4.09 12.37 15.20
C LEU A 103 -2.92 13.33 15.33
N ARG A 104 -3.00 14.17 16.36
CA ARG A 104 -1.82 14.76 16.97
C ARG A 104 -0.88 13.61 17.35
N VAL A 105 0.16 13.38 16.55
CA VAL A 105 1.30 12.56 16.97
C VAL A 105 1.99 13.32 18.09
N GLY A 106 1.56 13.07 19.33
CA GLY A 106 2.17 13.66 20.51
C GLY A 106 3.57 13.11 20.68
N THR A 107 4.59 13.95 20.50
CA THR A 107 5.97 13.63 20.88
C THR A 107 6.04 13.51 22.40
N ARG A 108 5.85 12.32 22.96
CA ARG A 108 6.29 12.03 24.33
C ARG A 108 7.76 11.64 24.25
N THR A 109 8.63 12.60 24.52
CA THR A 109 10.03 12.34 24.84
C THR A 109 10.09 11.45 26.07
N LEU A 110 10.45 10.18 25.88
CA LEU A 110 10.77 9.28 26.99
C LEU A 110 12.06 9.79 27.65
N HIS A 111 11.93 10.52 28.75
CA HIS A 111 13.04 10.72 29.68
C HIS A 111 13.17 9.45 30.51
N THR A 112 14.19 8.64 30.22
CA THR A 112 14.70 7.63 31.15
C THR A 112 15.42 8.35 32.29
N LYS A 113 14.95 8.16 33.52
CA LYS A 113 15.75 8.36 34.73
C LYS A 113 16.52 7.09 35.03
#